data_AF-A0A285C5I0-F1
#
_entry.id   AF-A0A285C5I0-F1
#
_cell.length_a   1.000
_cell.length_b   1.000
_cell.length_c   1.000
_cell.angle_alpha   90.00
_cell.angle_beta   90.00
_cell.angle_gamma   90.00
#
_symmetry.space_group_name_H-M   'P 1'
#
loop_
_entity.id
_entity.type
_entity.pdbx_description
1 polymer ?
#
loop_
_entity_poly.entity_id
_entity_poly.type
_entity_poly.pdbx_seq_one_letter_code
_entity_poly.pdbx_strand_id
1 'polypeptide(L)'
;MVATLGLVSEAARLVANHRVHVVPVVLALANPPWQRNVWLDPSAFENLDHVFQTLFDDFCDADEPERYLGISLRSDEEVVLMRELGAALNAAAAEAPNDTDAEHLQSSAWPEVVSIAGRLAQVMVTNDLRELAMLLEDAAVPDSCQIVRGTTGNSGEQAGGDSGSDTASPQVGSATSRERP
;
A
#
# COMPACT_ATOMS: atom_id res chain seq x y z
N MET A 1 -1.58 35.23 -6.17
CA MET A 1 -1.17 33.92 -6.71
C MET A 1 -1.31 32.89 -5.59
N VAL A 2 -2.56 32.55 -5.23
CA VAL A 2 -2.96 31.59 -4.19
C VAL A 2 -4.21 30.89 -4.74
N ALA A 3 -4.01 29.98 -5.69
CA ALA A 3 -5.10 29.20 -6.29
C ALA A 3 -4.69 27.72 -6.47
N THR A 4 -3.39 27.44 -6.52
CA THR A 4 -2.84 26.09 -6.69
C THR A 4 -2.91 25.24 -5.42
N LEU A 5 -3.00 25.85 -4.22
CA LEU A 5 -3.09 25.13 -2.94
C LEU A 5 -4.50 24.61 -2.60
N GLY A 6 -5.56 25.15 -3.22
CA GLY A 6 -6.95 24.74 -2.93
C GLY A 6 -7.40 23.50 -3.72
N LEU A 7 -6.98 23.39 -4.99
CA LEU A 7 -7.38 22.29 -5.88
C LEU A 7 -6.67 20.96 -5.58
N VAL A 8 -5.43 21.02 -5.06
CA VAL A 8 -4.68 19.83 -4.63
C VAL A 8 -5.34 19.18 -3.41
N SER A 9 -6.08 19.95 -2.59
CA SER A 9 -6.72 19.45 -1.36
C SER A 9 -8.01 18.67 -1.60
N GLU A 10 -8.76 18.93 -2.67
CA GLU A 10 -10.08 18.30 -2.88
C GLU A 10 -9.97 17.04 -3.72
N ALA A 11 -9.15 17.05 -4.77
CA ALA A 11 -8.82 15.85 -5.54
C ALA A 11 -8.10 14.80 -4.68
N ALA A 12 -7.10 15.20 -3.87
CA ALA A 12 -6.42 14.26 -2.97
C ALA A 12 -7.36 13.67 -1.91
N ARG A 13 -8.33 14.46 -1.43
CA ARG A 13 -9.33 13.99 -0.46
C ARG A 13 -10.36 13.06 -1.11
N LEU A 14 -10.73 13.32 -2.36
CA LEU A 14 -11.62 12.45 -3.13
C LEU A 14 -10.92 11.12 -3.44
N VAL A 15 -9.64 11.15 -3.80
CA VAL A 15 -8.79 9.97 -3.99
C VAL A 15 -8.66 9.15 -2.71
N ALA A 16 -8.28 9.81 -1.60
CA ALA A 16 -8.16 9.15 -0.30
C ALA A 16 -9.50 8.54 0.15
N ASN A 17 -10.62 9.22 -0.12
CA ASN A 17 -11.95 8.74 0.23
C ASN A 17 -12.39 7.52 -0.60
N HIS A 18 -12.07 7.43 -1.90
CA HIS A 18 -12.47 6.24 -2.67
C HIS A 18 -11.57 5.04 -2.37
N ARG A 19 -10.26 5.30 -2.22
CA ARG A 19 -9.28 4.24 -1.98
C ARG A 19 -9.48 3.52 -0.64
N VAL A 20 -9.93 4.22 0.40
CA VAL A 20 -10.21 3.60 1.71
C VAL A 20 -11.36 2.59 1.66
N HIS A 21 -12.20 2.61 0.62
CA HIS A 21 -13.26 1.61 0.41
C HIS A 21 -12.78 0.41 -0.43
N VAL A 22 -11.97 0.65 -1.47
CA VAL A 22 -11.51 -0.42 -2.37
C VAL A 22 -10.47 -1.34 -1.70
N VAL A 23 -9.49 -0.78 -0.99
CA VAL A 23 -8.38 -1.58 -0.42
C VAL A 23 -8.87 -2.65 0.58
N PRO A 24 -9.75 -2.34 1.55
CA PRO A 24 -10.27 -3.35 2.48
C PRO A 24 -11.03 -4.47 1.79
N VAL A 25 -11.82 -4.16 0.76
CA VAL A 25 -12.58 -5.16 0.00
C VAL A 25 -11.64 -6.12 -0.74
N VAL A 26 -10.60 -5.60 -1.40
CA VAL A 26 -9.59 -6.45 -2.05
C VAL A 26 -8.83 -7.31 -1.03
N LEU A 27 -8.54 -6.79 0.16
CA LEU A 27 -7.94 -7.56 1.25
C LEU A 27 -8.87 -8.68 1.76
N ALA A 28 -10.17 -8.42 1.85
CA ALA A 28 -11.17 -9.43 2.22
C ALA A 28 -11.25 -10.55 1.16
N LEU A 29 -11.22 -10.20 -0.14
CA LEU A 29 -11.11 -11.15 -1.26
C LEU A 29 -9.81 -11.97 -1.25
N ALA A 30 -8.73 -11.44 -0.68
CA ALA A 30 -7.47 -12.16 -0.53
C ALA A 30 -7.44 -13.09 0.71
N ASN A 31 -8.48 -13.10 1.56
CA ASN A 31 -8.47 -13.76 2.87
C ASN A 31 -9.55 -14.86 3.02
N PRO A 32 -9.27 -16.11 2.57
CA PRO A 32 -10.26 -17.19 2.63
C PRO A 32 -10.81 -17.54 4.04
N PRO A 33 -10.04 -17.42 5.14
CA PRO A 33 -10.60 -17.51 6.48
C PRO A 33 -11.64 -16.41 6.78
N TRP A 34 -11.38 -15.16 6.41
CA TRP A 34 -12.33 -14.06 6.58
C TRP A 34 -13.62 -14.30 5.79
N GLN A 35 -13.50 -14.68 4.53
CA GLN A 35 -14.64 -14.98 3.64
C GLN A 35 -15.59 -16.00 4.27
N ARG A 36 -15.04 -17.11 4.79
CA ARG A 36 -15.85 -18.16 5.42
C ARG A 36 -16.49 -17.73 6.73
N ASN A 37 -15.81 -16.91 7.52
CA ASN A 37 -16.26 -16.55 8.86
C ASN A 37 -17.20 -15.34 8.87
N VAL A 38 -17.10 -14.46 7.87
CA VAL A 38 -17.85 -13.19 7.82
C VAL A 38 -18.94 -13.25 6.76
N TRP A 39 -18.63 -13.60 5.52
CA TRP A 39 -19.62 -13.55 4.43
C TRP A 39 -20.69 -14.64 4.53
N LEU A 40 -20.37 -15.78 5.16
CA LEU A 40 -21.35 -16.82 5.44
C LEU A 40 -22.16 -16.60 6.73
N ASP A 41 -21.88 -15.53 7.49
CA ASP A 41 -22.66 -15.13 8.66
C ASP A 41 -23.75 -14.14 8.24
N PRO A 42 -25.04 -14.52 8.28
CA PRO A 42 -26.13 -13.62 7.87
C PRO A 42 -26.33 -12.42 8.81
N SER A 43 -25.64 -12.38 9.96
CA SER A 43 -25.65 -11.23 10.87
C SER A 43 -24.52 -10.23 10.62
N ALA A 44 -23.54 -10.58 9.79
CA ALA A 44 -22.47 -9.69 9.37
C ALA A 44 -23.00 -8.64 8.38
N PHE A 45 -22.46 -7.43 8.47
CA PHE A 45 -22.77 -6.36 7.52
C PHE A 45 -22.04 -6.55 6.18
N GLU A 46 -20.81 -7.04 6.22
CA GLU A 46 -20.02 -7.31 5.02
C GLU A 46 -20.37 -8.70 4.46
N ASN A 47 -20.78 -8.72 3.20
CA ASN A 47 -21.06 -9.92 2.43
C ASN A 47 -20.55 -9.74 0.99
N LEU A 48 -20.73 -10.74 0.13
CA LEU A 48 -20.22 -10.66 -1.23
C LEU A 48 -20.96 -9.62 -2.08
N ASP A 49 -22.25 -9.36 -1.82
CA ASP A 49 -22.98 -8.25 -2.47
C ASP A 49 -22.28 -6.91 -2.24
N HIS A 50 -21.84 -6.65 -1.00
CA HIS A 50 -21.10 -5.43 -0.67
C HIS A 50 -19.77 -5.33 -1.44
N VAL A 51 -19.10 -6.46 -1.66
CA VAL A 51 -17.87 -6.54 -2.46
C VAL A 51 -18.16 -6.17 -3.92
N PHE A 52 -19.19 -6.77 -4.52
CA PHE A 52 -19.58 -6.47 -5.90
C PHE A 52 -19.96 -5.01 -6.06
N GLN A 53 -20.79 -4.47 -5.16
CA GLN A 53 -21.19 -3.07 -5.20
C GLN A 53 -19.99 -2.11 -5.07
N THR A 54 -19.00 -2.45 -4.23
CA THR A 54 -17.79 -1.62 -4.08
C THR A 54 -16.91 -1.64 -5.34
N LEU A 55 -16.76 -2.81 -5.98
CA LEU A 55 -15.81 -3.01 -7.08
C LEU A 55 -16.38 -2.75 -8.47
N PHE A 56 -17.71 -2.76 -8.63
CA PHE A 56 -18.37 -2.58 -9.92
C PHE A 56 -19.30 -1.35 -9.98
N ASP A 57 -19.45 -0.58 -8.90
CA ASP A 57 -20.32 0.61 -8.89
C ASP A 57 -19.72 1.76 -8.05
N ASP A 58 -19.79 1.66 -6.72
CA ASP A 58 -19.67 2.81 -5.82
C ASP A 58 -18.29 3.48 -5.85
N PHE A 59 -17.21 2.70 -5.97
CA PHE A 59 -15.83 3.19 -5.80
C PHE A 59 -14.86 2.73 -6.88
N CYS A 60 -15.30 1.81 -7.74
CA CYS A 60 -14.54 1.30 -8.89
C CYS A 60 -15.51 0.71 -9.92
N ASP A 61 -14.98 0.42 -11.10
CA ASP A 61 -15.61 -0.46 -12.08
C ASP A 61 -14.53 -1.44 -12.55
N ALA A 62 -14.60 -2.69 -12.11
CA ALA A 62 -13.59 -3.70 -12.44
C ALA A 62 -13.65 -4.15 -13.92
N ASP A 63 -14.73 -3.85 -14.66
CA ASP A 63 -14.79 -4.07 -16.11
C ASP A 63 -14.11 -2.92 -16.89
N GLU A 64 -14.12 -1.71 -16.32
CA GLU A 64 -13.50 -0.50 -16.87
C GLU A 64 -12.57 0.27 -15.89
N PRO A 65 -11.54 -0.40 -15.32
CA PRO A 65 -10.78 0.16 -14.19
C PRO A 65 -9.89 1.37 -14.56
N GLU A 66 -9.59 1.59 -15.83
CA GLU A 66 -8.79 2.73 -16.30
C GLU A 66 -9.44 4.07 -15.95
N ARG A 67 -10.78 4.11 -15.91
CA ARG A 67 -11.54 5.32 -15.54
C ARG A 67 -11.29 5.76 -14.09
N TYR A 68 -10.78 4.85 -13.28
CA TYR A 68 -10.51 5.04 -11.85
C TYR A 68 -9.03 5.22 -11.52
N LEU A 69 -8.15 5.28 -12.54
CA LEU A 69 -6.76 5.64 -12.36
C LEU A 69 -6.64 7.10 -11.91
N GLY A 70 -5.97 7.32 -10.79
CA GLY A 70 -5.91 8.60 -10.11
C GLY A 70 -7.16 8.94 -9.29
N ILE A 71 -8.09 7.99 -9.09
CA ILE A 71 -9.26 8.10 -8.20
C ILE A 71 -9.17 7.05 -7.08
N SER A 72 -9.47 5.79 -7.36
CA SER A 72 -9.30 4.68 -6.42
C SER A 72 -8.04 3.86 -6.69
N LEU A 73 -7.57 3.84 -7.94
CA LEU A 73 -6.36 3.15 -8.38
C LEU A 73 -5.22 4.16 -8.60
N ARG A 74 -3.96 3.73 -8.35
CA ARG A 74 -2.78 4.61 -8.37
C ARG A 74 -1.75 4.30 -9.44
N SER A 75 -1.82 3.14 -10.06
CA SER A 75 -0.83 2.72 -11.06
C SER A 75 -1.46 1.86 -12.14
N ASP A 76 -0.83 1.81 -13.30
CA ASP A 76 -1.24 0.93 -14.39
C ASP A 76 -1.25 -0.55 -13.97
N GLU A 77 -0.35 -0.94 -13.06
CA GLU A 77 -0.34 -2.30 -12.50
C GLU A 77 -1.60 -2.60 -11.68
N GLU A 78 -2.06 -1.65 -10.85
CA GLU A 78 -3.35 -1.80 -10.14
C GLU A 78 -4.52 -1.90 -11.11
N VAL A 79 -4.49 -1.14 -12.22
CA VAL A 79 -5.53 -1.19 -13.27
C VAL A 79 -5.58 -2.56 -13.94
N VAL A 80 -4.43 -3.09 -14.35
CA VAL A 80 -4.34 -4.42 -14.97
C VAL A 80 -4.85 -5.50 -14.02
N LEU A 81 -4.41 -5.47 -12.76
CA LEU A 81 -4.83 -6.44 -11.75
C LEU A 81 -6.30 -6.31 -11.37
N MET A 82 -6.86 -5.10 -11.33
CA MET A 82 -8.28 -4.89 -11.10
C MET A 82 -9.13 -5.46 -12.25
N ARG A 83 -8.67 -5.30 -13.50
CA ARG A 83 -9.32 -5.89 -14.68
C ARG A 83 -9.29 -7.43 -14.64
N GLU A 84 -8.15 -8.01 -14.28
CA GLU A 84 -8.02 -9.45 -14.07
C GLU A 84 -8.97 -9.94 -12.96
N LEU A 85 -9.06 -9.20 -11.85
CA LEU A 85 -9.95 -9.52 -10.75
C LEU A 85 -11.42 -9.46 -11.15
N GLY A 86 -11.83 -8.43 -11.91
CA GLY A 86 -13.19 -8.29 -12.43
C GLY A 86 -13.59 -9.47 -13.31
N ALA A 87 -12.69 -9.88 -14.22
CA ALA A 87 -12.92 -11.05 -15.07
C ALA A 87 -13.09 -12.35 -14.25
N ALA A 88 -12.27 -12.55 -13.22
CA ALA A 88 -12.38 -13.72 -12.34
C ALA A 88 -13.67 -13.72 -11.50
N LEU A 89 -14.08 -12.56 -10.98
CA LEU A 89 -15.34 -12.40 -10.25
C LEU A 89 -16.55 -12.68 -11.13
N ASN A 90 -16.55 -12.17 -12.37
CA ASN A 90 -17.59 -12.45 -13.35
C ASN A 90 -17.66 -13.94 -13.73
N ALA A 91 -16.49 -14.61 -13.82
CA ALA A 91 -16.44 -16.06 -14.03
C ALA A 91 -17.03 -16.85 -12.85
N ALA A 92 -16.72 -16.45 -11.61
CA ALA A 92 -17.31 -17.05 -10.42
C ALA A 92 -18.83 -16.85 -10.35
N ALA A 93 -19.30 -15.64 -10.67
CA ALA A 93 -20.72 -15.31 -10.72
C ALA A 93 -21.50 -16.15 -11.75
N ALA A 94 -20.87 -16.46 -12.89
CA ALA A 94 -21.47 -17.33 -13.90
C ALA A 94 -21.71 -18.77 -13.40
N GLU A 95 -21.02 -19.20 -12.35
CA GLU A 95 -21.18 -20.51 -11.72
C GLU A 95 -22.11 -20.51 -10.49
N ALA A 96 -22.62 -19.34 -10.08
CA ALA A 96 -23.48 -19.14 -8.91
C ALA A 96 -24.91 -18.76 -9.34
N PRO A 97 -25.77 -19.72 -9.71
CA PRO A 97 -27.08 -19.44 -10.33
C PRO A 97 -28.08 -18.74 -9.40
N ASN A 98 -27.92 -18.86 -8.09
CA ASN A 98 -28.77 -18.18 -7.11
C ASN A 98 -28.08 -16.96 -6.49
N ASP A 99 -26.89 -16.60 -6.98
CA ASP A 99 -26.12 -15.44 -6.56
C ASP A 99 -25.86 -15.39 -5.04
N THR A 100 -25.72 -16.56 -4.40
CA THR A 100 -25.47 -16.64 -2.95
C THR A 100 -23.98 -16.67 -2.67
N ASP A 101 -23.53 -16.01 -1.61
CA ASP A 101 -22.13 -16.02 -1.15
C ASP A 101 -21.56 -17.45 -1.09
N ALA A 102 -22.33 -18.41 -0.58
CA ALA A 102 -21.92 -19.81 -0.49
C ALA A 102 -21.67 -20.46 -1.85
N GLU A 103 -22.48 -20.15 -2.87
CA GLU A 103 -22.30 -20.68 -4.22
C GLU A 103 -21.08 -20.05 -4.89
N HIS A 104 -20.88 -18.73 -4.75
CA HIS A 104 -19.68 -18.05 -5.25
C HIS A 104 -18.40 -18.65 -4.65
N LEU A 105 -18.36 -18.86 -3.32
CA LEU A 105 -17.21 -19.47 -2.65
C LEU A 105 -16.95 -20.94 -3.06
N GLN A 106 -17.96 -21.62 -3.64
CA GLN A 106 -17.86 -22.98 -4.16
C GLN A 106 -17.51 -23.03 -5.65
N SER A 107 -17.52 -21.89 -6.35
CA SER A 107 -17.12 -21.80 -7.74
C SER A 107 -15.70 -22.34 -7.97
N SER A 108 -15.52 -23.04 -9.09
CA SER A 108 -14.23 -23.51 -9.56
C SER A 108 -13.26 -22.36 -9.89
N ALA A 109 -13.78 -21.17 -10.21
CA ALA A 109 -13.01 -19.95 -10.46
C ALA A 109 -12.59 -19.22 -9.17
N TRP A 110 -13.20 -19.53 -8.02
CA TRP A 110 -12.95 -18.82 -6.77
C TRP A 110 -11.48 -18.80 -6.31
N PRO A 111 -10.70 -19.89 -6.45
CA PRO A 111 -9.27 -19.86 -6.13
C PRO A 111 -8.47 -18.82 -6.95
N GLU A 112 -8.87 -18.57 -8.20
CA GLU A 112 -8.24 -17.56 -9.05
C GLU A 112 -8.58 -16.13 -8.57
N VAL A 113 -9.84 -15.88 -8.16
CA VAL A 113 -10.26 -14.63 -7.51
C VAL A 113 -9.35 -14.32 -6.32
N VAL A 114 -9.18 -15.29 -5.40
CA VAL A 114 -8.33 -15.12 -4.21
C VAL A 114 -6.88 -14.83 -4.60
N SER A 115 -6.35 -15.53 -5.61
CA SER A 115 -4.96 -15.36 -6.02
C SER A 115 -4.71 -13.98 -6.64
N ILE A 116 -5.60 -13.50 -7.50
CA ILE A 116 -5.48 -12.18 -8.14
C ILE A 116 -5.69 -11.08 -7.09
N ALA A 117 -6.70 -11.22 -6.22
CA ALA A 117 -6.93 -10.29 -5.12
C ALA A 117 -5.71 -10.18 -4.19
N GLY A 118 -5.03 -11.29 -3.89
CA GLY A 118 -3.79 -11.28 -3.12
C GLY A 118 -2.66 -10.49 -3.79
N ARG A 119 -2.48 -10.64 -5.10
CA ARG A 119 -1.51 -9.85 -5.88
C ARG A 119 -1.89 -8.36 -5.88
N LEU A 120 -3.16 -8.04 -6.14
CA LEU A 120 -3.65 -6.66 -6.17
C LEU A 120 -3.50 -6.00 -4.80
N ALA A 121 -3.90 -6.67 -3.72
CA ALA A 121 -3.74 -6.18 -2.35
C ALA A 121 -2.28 -5.83 -2.04
N GLN A 122 -1.34 -6.68 -2.45
CA GLN A 122 0.09 -6.43 -2.23
C GLN A 122 0.55 -5.15 -2.96
N VAL A 123 0.16 -4.97 -4.21
CA VAL A 123 0.49 -3.77 -5.00
C VAL A 123 -0.14 -2.53 -4.37
N MET A 124 -1.42 -2.59 -4.03
CA MET A 124 -2.15 -1.46 -3.44
C MET A 124 -1.54 -1.00 -2.12
N VAL A 125 -1.27 -1.93 -1.20
CA VAL A 125 -0.64 -1.62 0.09
C VAL A 125 0.78 -1.09 -0.10
N THR A 126 1.54 -1.64 -1.04
CA THR A 126 2.89 -1.15 -1.35
C THR A 126 2.86 0.31 -1.85
N ASN A 127 1.90 0.63 -2.72
CA ASN A 127 1.71 1.99 -3.22
C ASN A 127 1.22 2.94 -2.11
N ASP A 128 0.41 2.45 -1.16
CA ASP A 128 -0.01 3.23 0.01
C ASP A 128 1.13 3.55 0.97
N LEU A 129 1.96 2.56 1.27
CA LEU A 129 3.14 2.76 2.11
C LEU A 129 4.16 3.70 1.47
N ARG A 130 4.33 3.62 0.14
CA ARG A 130 5.20 4.55 -0.60
C ARG A 130 4.70 6.00 -0.49
N GLU A 131 3.42 6.21 -0.70
CA GLU A 131 2.81 7.55 -0.58
C GLU A 131 2.94 8.10 0.84
N LEU A 132 2.66 7.28 1.86
CA LEU A 132 2.83 7.66 3.25
C LEU A 132 4.29 8.03 3.58
N ALA A 133 5.26 7.28 3.05
CA ALA A 133 6.68 7.59 3.24
C ALA A 133 7.04 8.96 2.63
N MET A 134 6.58 9.24 1.40
CA MET A 134 6.81 10.54 0.74
C MET A 134 6.20 11.70 1.53
N LEU A 135 4.98 11.54 2.05
CA LEU A 135 4.33 12.56 2.88
C LEU A 135 5.07 12.82 4.19
N LEU A 136 5.65 11.78 4.80
CA LEU A 136 6.46 11.91 6.02
C LEU A 136 7.79 12.62 5.75
N GLU A 137 8.43 12.35 4.60
CA GLU A 137 9.66 13.02 4.17
C GLU A 137 9.41 14.51 3.89
N ASP A 138 8.32 14.85 3.20
CA ASP A 138 7.94 16.24 2.92
C ASP A 138 7.55 17.02 4.19
N ALA A 139 6.90 16.36 5.16
CA ALA A 139 6.55 16.98 6.44
C ALA A 139 7.76 17.23 7.36
N ALA A 140 8.91 16.60 7.09
CA ALA A 140 10.11 16.70 7.92
C ALA A 140 10.95 17.98 7.68
N VAL A 141 10.51 18.94 6.84
CA VAL A 141 11.23 20.21 6.63
C VAL A 141 10.57 21.35 7.42
N PRO A 142 11.26 21.84 8.46
CA PRO A 142 11.86 23.16 8.33
C PRO A 142 13.36 23.12 8.64
N ASP A 143 14.20 23.08 7.60
CA ASP A 143 15.61 23.45 7.74
C ASP A 143 15.68 24.98 7.86
N SER A 144 15.72 25.44 9.11
CA SER A 144 15.95 26.83 9.48
C SER A 144 17.43 27.15 9.30
N CYS A 145 17.91 27.13 8.07
CA CYS A 145 19.27 27.58 7.83
C CYS A 145 19.35 29.11 8.00
N GLN A 146 20.35 29.53 8.79
CA GLN A 146 20.99 30.86 8.86
C GLN A 146 20.65 31.75 10.08
N ILE A 147 21.08 31.31 11.27
CA ILE A 147 21.60 32.27 12.25
C ILE A 147 22.98 32.75 11.75
N VAL A 148 22.98 33.98 11.28
CA VAL A 148 24.08 34.86 10.90
C VAL A 148 25.40 34.54 11.61
N ARG A 149 26.44 34.20 10.81
CA ARG A 149 27.85 34.34 11.22
C ARG A 149 28.16 35.83 11.44
N GLY A 150 27.97 36.29 12.67
CA GLY A 150 28.49 37.57 13.14
C GLY A 150 29.99 37.44 13.41
N THR A 151 30.79 38.09 12.58
CA THR A 151 32.24 38.28 12.76
C THR A 151 32.54 39.20 13.93
N THR A 152 33.20 38.69 14.97
CA THR A 152 34.09 39.39 15.93
C THR A 152 34.76 38.28 16.75
N GLY A 153 36.04 37.93 16.61
CA GLY A 153 37.21 38.79 16.81
C GLY A 153 37.52 38.90 18.30
N ASN A 154 38.29 37.98 18.89
CA ASN A 154 39.59 38.25 19.54
C ASN A 154 40.16 37.01 20.27
N SER A 155 41.48 37.00 20.28
CA SER A 155 42.54 36.12 20.75
C SER A 155 42.46 35.56 22.18
N GLY A 156 43.13 34.42 22.39
CA GLY A 156 43.53 33.91 23.71
C GLY A 156 44.36 32.62 23.59
N GLU A 157 45.65 32.74 23.91
CA GLU A 157 46.75 31.78 23.76
C GLU A 157 46.71 30.49 24.60
N GLN A 158 47.39 29.46 24.03
CA GLN A 158 48.28 28.44 24.63
C GLN A 158 47.79 27.47 25.72
N ALA A 159 47.95 26.16 25.48
CA ALA A 159 49.14 25.37 25.85
C ALA A 159 48.84 23.85 25.98
N GLY A 160 49.82 23.02 25.58
CA GLY A 160 49.94 21.58 25.91
C GLY A 160 49.12 20.65 25.01
N GLY A 161 49.67 19.74 24.21
CA GLY A 161 50.84 18.89 24.45
C GLY A 161 50.35 17.54 24.99
N ASP A 162 50.10 16.56 24.13
CA ASP A 162 50.89 15.32 24.13
C ASP A 162 50.51 14.35 23.01
N SER A 163 51.56 13.75 22.47
CA SER A 163 51.59 12.69 21.47
C SER A 163 51.17 11.35 22.09
N GLY A 164 50.43 10.56 21.33
CA GLY A 164 50.13 9.18 21.68
C GLY A 164 49.56 8.42 20.48
N SER A 165 50.44 7.90 19.64
CA SER A 165 50.14 6.86 18.66
C SER A 165 49.55 5.64 19.37
N ASP A 166 48.49 5.04 18.81
CA ASP A 166 48.45 3.58 18.70
C ASP A 166 47.45 3.12 17.62
N THR A 167 48.03 2.44 16.65
CA THR A 167 47.42 1.64 15.60
C THR A 167 46.99 0.29 16.16
N ALA A 168 45.74 -0.14 15.93
CA ALA A 168 45.40 -1.57 15.92
C ALA A 168 44.13 -1.83 15.10
N SER A 169 44.32 -2.36 13.89
CA SER A 169 43.31 -3.10 13.13
C SER A 169 43.11 -4.49 13.75
N PRO A 170 41.90 -5.08 13.73
CA PRO A 170 41.75 -6.52 13.84
C PRO A 170 41.79 -7.18 12.46
N GLN A 171 42.58 -8.25 12.37
CA GLN A 171 42.63 -9.14 11.22
C GLN A 171 41.44 -10.09 11.14
N VAL A 172 41.15 -10.42 9.89
CA VAL A 172 40.46 -11.56 9.29
C VAL A 172 40.50 -12.87 10.09
N GLY A 173 39.35 -13.52 10.21
CA GLY A 173 39.22 -14.97 10.44
C GLY A 173 38.21 -15.55 9.44
N SER A 174 38.70 -16.36 8.50
CA SER A 174 37.91 -17.17 7.57
C SER A 174 37.95 -18.65 7.97
N ALA A 175 36.93 -19.39 7.52
CA ALA A 175 36.73 -20.85 7.56
C ALA A 175 36.28 -21.40 8.95
N THR A 176 35.27 -22.26 9.04
CA THR A 176 35.03 -23.47 8.24
C THR A 176 33.56 -23.87 8.15
N SER A 177 33.15 -24.33 6.97
CA SER A 177 32.02 -25.23 6.73
C SER A 177 32.04 -26.45 7.67
N ARG A 178 30.87 -26.92 8.11
CA ARG A 178 30.57 -28.36 8.07
C ARG A 178 29.08 -28.67 8.16
N GLU A 179 28.73 -29.67 7.38
CA GLU A 179 27.43 -30.20 7.00
C GLU A 179 26.61 -30.83 8.15
N ARG A 180 25.30 -30.91 7.88
CA ARG A 180 24.28 -31.84 8.40
C ARG A 180 24.76 -33.32 8.38
N PRO A 181 24.15 -34.22 9.18
CA PRO A 181 22.76 -34.69 9.00
C PRO A 181 21.74 -34.05 9.95
#